data_AF-V5H3L3-F1
#
_entry.id   AF-V5H3L3-F1
#
_cell.length_a   1.000
_cell.length_b   1.000
_cell.length_c   1.000
_cell.angle_alpha   90.00
_cell.angle_beta   90.00
_cell.angle_gamma   90.00
#
_symmetry.space_group_name_H-M   'P 1'
#
loop_
_entity.id
_entity.type
_entity.pdbx_description
1 polymer ?
#
loop_
_entity_poly.entity_id
_entity_poly.type
_entity_poly.pdbx_seq_one_letter_code
_entity_poly.pdbx_strand_id
1 'polypeptide(L)'
;MLKTFFESSLAVLYSVSFGLLLAACNDSSHQTIADNAEGFPELSQLVAFSSNANSSHLACAQHYRESCLLEQFPPLGVEKNTPLTISDIEQRLFVSHSWMAESFLSVLSTLPSSLLPLFRSVSAIVIADDVRPSFYSANTATIYIDPRYLWRDEEEWLTIVPKDDFRDQFKANVSFLAVRQNVDSAGIPVQWISDTFSARNTTRTIEQLQPALFRLLVHELAHANDLLPPSVLSSLSPKRTIYQNITATTPLNQSLYEQFPLQDALLFNVADVLYQGASPSDAVSELTAAQAGAHFETEGASDLYSYSNRREDLAMLFQSYMMHEHWGLQDQFLFLSQNEQMTGGCERYSVEWGQTGRMFDPLVYDRMILVAEALLEIELPVRFTVVLEATPIPPGTSWCEIINSIKG
;
A
#
# COMPACT_ATOMS: atom_id res chain seq x y z
N MET A 1 31.25 27.03 -28.38
CA MET A 1 32.49 26.33 -28.79
C MET A 1 32.76 25.24 -27.75
N LEU A 2 32.64 23.96 -28.16
CA LEU A 2 33.37 22.75 -27.72
C LEU A 2 34.00 22.74 -26.30
N LYS A 3 34.02 21.65 -25.52
CA LYS A 3 33.60 20.24 -25.63
C LYS A 3 33.99 19.57 -24.29
N THR A 4 33.13 18.70 -23.78
CA THR A 4 33.41 17.37 -23.16
C THR A 4 34.62 17.18 -22.22
N PHE A 5 34.37 16.64 -21.01
CA PHE A 5 34.89 15.32 -20.63
C PHE A 5 33.92 14.63 -19.66
N PHE A 6 33.56 13.40 -20.04
CA PHE A 6 32.75 12.41 -19.34
C PHE A 6 33.73 11.38 -18.77
N GLU A 7 33.57 10.95 -17.52
CA GLU A 7 33.99 9.64 -16.99
C GLU A 7 33.16 9.41 -15.71
N SER A 8 32.08 8.64 -15.84
CA SER A 8 31.98 7.21 -15.48
C SER A 8 31.95 6.94 -13.98
N SER A 9 30.76 7.06 -13.39
CA SER A 9 30.37 6.33 -12.19
C SER A 9 28.91 5.92 -12.35
N LEU A 10 28.69 4.63 -12.61
CA LEU A 10 27.37 4.00 -12.61
C LEU A 10 26.82 4.08 -11.17
N ALA A 11 26.00 5.08 -10.89
CA ALA A 11 25.11 5.07 -9.75
C ALA A 11 23.70 4.77 -10.28
N VAL A 12 23.28 3.50 -10.23
CA VAL A 12 21.87 3.12 -10.34
C VAL A 12 21.21 3.67 -9.07
N LEU A 13 20.31 4.64 -9.24
CA LEU A 13 19.52 5.19 -8.14
C LEU A 13 18.41 4.17 -7.88
N TYR A 14 18.54 3.43 -6.78
CA TYR A 14 17.50 2.56 -6.27
C TYR A 14 16.37 3.44 -5.73
N SER A 15 15.27 3.54 -6.47
CA SER A 15 14.05 4.18 -5.98
C SER A 15 13.34 3.21 -5.05
N VAL A 16 13.49 3.41 -3.74
CA VAL A 16 12.68 2.74 -2.73
C VAL A 16 11.30 3.42 -2.75
N SER A 17 10.39 2.95 -3.60
CA SER A 17 9.00 3.41 -3.64
C SER A 17 8.27 2.88 -2.40
N PHE A 18 8.25 3.69 -1.34
CA PHE A 18 7.45 3.46 -0.14
C PHE A 18 6.01 3.90 -0.43
N GLY A 19 5.14 2.93 -0.76
CA GLY A 19 3.69 3.16 -0.80
C GLY A 19 3.10 2.81 0.55
N LEU A 20 2.61 3.81 1.28
CA LEU A 20 1.88 3.69 2.55
C LEU A 20 0.58 4.49 2.42
N LEU A 21 -0.53 4.05 3.01
CA LEU A 21 -1.90 4.51 2.67
C LEU A 21 -2.64 4.90 3.94
N LEU A 22 -3.39 6.00 3.93
CA LEU A 22 -3.94 6.60 5.15
C LEU A 22 -5.09 5.81 5.78
N ALA A 23 -5.01 5.62 7.10
CA ALA A 23 -6.16 5.35 7.95
C ALA A 23 -6.77 6.65 8.48
N ALA A 24 -8.01 6.93 8.12
CA ALA A 24 -8.80 7.99 8.73
C ALA A 24 -9.11 7.66 10.21
N CYS A 25 -8.66 8.51 11.14
CA CYS A 25 -9.19 8.59 12.50
C CYS A 25 -9.39 10.06 12.89
N ASN A 26 -10.64 10.37 13.24
CA ASN A 26 -11.05 11.63 13.86
C ASN A 26 -10.93 11.46 15.39
N ASP A 27 -10.16 12.29 16.10
CA ASP A 27 -10.69 13.39 16.93
C ASP A 27 -9.59 14.08 17.79
N SER A 28 -9.73 15.41 17.85
CA SER A 28 -9.28 16.37 18.88
C SER A 28 -7.88 16.25 19.51
N SER A 29 -6.87 16.84 18.88
CA SER A 29 -6.04 17.93 19.45
C SER A 29 -4.70 18.08 18.71
N HIS A 30 -4.68 18.60 17.49
CA HIS A 30 -3.42 19.04 16.89
C HIS A 30 -3.57 20.41 16.23
N GLN A 31 -2.52 21.21 16.41
CA GLN A 31 -2.40 22.58 15.94
C GLN A 31 -2.76 22.68 14.46
N THR A 32 -3.45 23.76 14.07
CA THR A 32 -3.87 24.06 12.70
C THR A 32 -2.67 24.07 11.74
N ILE A 33 -2.42 22.92 11.14
CA ILE A 33 -1.64 22.78 9.91
C ILE A 33 -2.62 23.07 8.77
N ALA A 34 -2.21 23.87 7.78
CA ALA A 34 -3.10 24.30 6.70
C ALA A 34 -3.65 23.09 5.92
N ASP A 35 -4.92 23.14 5.52
CA ASP A 35 -5.67 22.03 4.89
C ASP A 35 -4.99 21.39 3.66
N ASN A 36 -4.05 22.11 3.01
CA ASN A 36 -3.28 21.63 1.86
C ASN A 36 -1.99 20.87 2.23
N ALA A 37 -1.58 20.89 3.50
CA ALA A 37 -0.37 20.23 3.99
C ALA A 37 -0.62 18.82 4.55
N GLU A 38 -1.88 18.40 4.73
CA GLU A 38 -2.26 17.07 5.26
C GLU A 38 -2.52 16.01 4.17
N GLY A 39 -2.12 16.25 2.92
CA GLY A 39 -2.28 15.21 1.89
C GLY A 39 -3.68 15.12 1.26
N PHE A 40 -4.66 15.93 1.68
CA PHE A 40 -6.01 15.87 1.13
C PHE A 40 -6.08 16.35 -0.34
N PRO A 41 -6.70 15.58 -1.25
CA PRO A 41 -6.98 16.05 -2.61
C PRO A 41 -8.22 16.95 -2.65
N GLU A 42 -8.22 17.92 -3.57
CA GLU A 42 -9.32 18.85 -3.84
C GLU A 42 -10.41 18.20 -4.70
N LEU A 43 -10.03 17.30 -5.63
CA LEU A 43 -10.94 16.49 -6.47
C LEU A 43 -11.99 17.27 -7.29
N SER A 44 -11.89 18.60 -7.33
CA SER A 44 -12.87 19.47 -8.00
C SER A 44 -12.92 19.28 -9.52
N GLN A 45 -11.86 18.73 -10.11
CA GLN A 45 -11.75 18.47 -11.55
C GLN A 45 -12.19 17.06 -11.96
N LEU A 46 -12.68 16.23 -11.03
CA LEU A 46 -13.11 14.88 -11.35
C LEU A 46 -14.27 14.88 -12.36
N VAL A 47 -14.14 14.01 -13.34
CA VAL A 47 -15.20 13.65 -14.28
C VAL A 47 -15.40 12.14 -14.27
N ALA A 48 -16.60 11.70 -14.64
CA ALA A 48 -16.82 10.28 -14.90
C ALA A 48 -16.13 9.86 -16.19
N PHE A 49 -15.39 8.75 -16.14
CA PHE A 49 -14.72 8.22 -17.32
C PHE A 49 -15.74 7.62 -18.31
N SER A 50 -16.65 6.79 -17.81
CA SER A 50 -17.70 6.19 -18.64
C SER A 50 -18.87 7.14 -18.83
N SER A 51 -19.38 7.25 -20.06
CA SER A 51 -20.62 7.97 -20.37
C SER A 51 -21.87 7.33 -19.73
N ASN A 52 -21.77 6.07 -19.30
CA ASN A 52 -22.82 5.34 -18.60
C ASN A 52 -22.76 5.50 -17.07
N ALA A 53 -21.78 6.23 -16.54
CA ALA A 53 -21.68 6.46 -15.11
C ALA A 53 -22.85 7.32 -14.59
N ASN A 54 -23.37 6.96 -13.41
CA ASN A 54 -24.40 7.76 -12.77
C ASN A 54 -23.78 9.05 -12.19
N SER A 55 -24.34 10.20 -12.56
CA SER A 55 -23.84 11.50 -12.11
C SER A 55 -23.95 11.72 -10.60
N SER A 56 -24.88 11.03 -9.91
CA SER A 56 -24.96 11.11 -8.44
C SER A 56 -23.75 10.48 -7.74
N HIS A 57 -23.10 9.50 -8.38
CA HIS A 57 -21.91 8.84 -7.82
C HIS A 57 -20.70 9.78 -7.80
N LEU A 58 -20.55 10.62 -8.83
CA LEU A 58 -19.45 11.58 -8.91
C LEU A 58 -19.47 12.56 -7.74
N ALA A 59 -20.64 13.09 -7.39
CA ALA A 59 -20.78 14.03 -6.28
C ALA A 59 -20.31 13.41 -4.95
N CYS A 60 -20.67 12.15 -4.69
CA CYS A 60 -20.22 11.41 -3.51
C CYS A 60 -18.71 11.15 -3.52
N ALA A 61 -18.15 10.77 -4.67
CA ALA A 61 -16.72 10.52 -4.80
C ALA A 61 -15.88 11.79 -4.57
N GLN A 62 -16.36 12.96 -5.00
CA GLN A 62 -15.72 14.26 -4.77
C GLN A 62 -15.74 14.67 -3.29
N HIS A 63 -16.87 14.48 -2.60
CA HIS A 63 -17.04 14.89 -1.21
C HIS A 63 -16.67 13.77 -0.24
N TYR A 64 -15.51 13.14 -0.43
CA TYR A 64 -15.11 11.90 0.26
C TYR A 64 -14.96 11.99 1.78
N ARG A 65 -14.93 13.20 2.34
CA ARG A 65 -14.92 13.46 3.78
C ARG A 65 -16.31 13.32 4.40
N GLU A 66 -17.34 13.40 3.58
CA GLU A 66 -18.73 13.20 3.95
C GLU A 66 -19.18 11.81 3.47
N SER A 67 -20.12 11.21 4.20
CA SER A 67 -20.66 9.92 3.81
C SER A 67 -21.97 10.11 3.04
N CYS A 68 -22.13 9.36 1.95
CA CYS A 68 -23.38 9.32 1.19
C CYS A 68 -24.31 8.21 1.67
N LEU A 69 -25.61 8.34 1.37
CA LEU A 69 -26.55 7.24 1.55
C LEU A 69 -26.14 6.05 0.67
N LEU A 70 -26.28 4.84 1.21
CA LEU A 70 -25.96 3.61 0.47
C LEU A 70 -26.79 3.51 -0.81
N GLU A 71 -28.07 3.90 -0.79
CA GLU A 71 -28.91 3.89 -2.01
C GLU A 71 -28.48 4.87 -3.10
N GLN A 72 -27.69 5.89 -2.75
CA GLN A 72 -27.20 6.89 -3.70
C GLN A 72 -25.85 6.50 -4.30
N PHE A 73 -25.01 5.78 -3.53
CA PHE A 73 -23.66 5.42 -3.93
C PHE A 73 -23.26 4.04 -3.37
N PRO A 74 -23.94 2.97 -3.83
CA PRO A 74 -23.74 1.65 -3.27
C PRO A 74 -22.40 1.04 -3.73
N PRO A 75 -21.78 0.17 -2.90
CA PRO A 75 -20.72 -0.73 -3.34
C PRO A 75 -21.15 -1.56 -4.54
N LEU A 76 -20.21 -1.87 -5.44
CA LEU A 76 -20.44 -2.62 -6.68
C LEU A 76 -21.20 -3.94 -6.45
N GLY A 77 -20.90 -4.64 -5.35
CA GLY A 77 -21.51 -5.93 -5.02
C GLY A 77 -22.95 -5.84 -4.51
N VAL A 78 -23.43 -4.67 -4.09
CA VAL A 78 -24.84 -4.47 -3.69
C VAL A 78 -25.75 -4.45 -4.92
N GLU A 79 -25.29 -3.88 -6.03
CA GLU A 79 -26.07 -3.80 -7.28
C GLU A 79 -25.94 -5.06 -8.14
N LYS A 80 -24.89 -5.87 -7.91
CA LYS A 80 -24.50 -6.98 -8.80
C LYS A 80 -24.55 -8.33 -8.10
N ASN A 81 -25.57 -9.12 -8.46
CA ASN A 81 -25.69 -10.54 -8.09
C ASN A 81 -24.98 -11.48 -9.08
N THR A 82 -24.27 -10.94 -10.06
CA THR A 82 -23.42 -11.67 -11.02
C THR A 82 -21.94 -11.45 -10.70
N PRO A 83 -21.03 -12.30 -11.21
CA PRO A 83 -19.60 -11.99 -11.18
C PRO A 83 -19.32 -10.61 -11.77
N LEU A 84 -18.46 -9.84 -11.11
CA LEU A 84 -18.06 -8.52 -11.58
C LEU A 84 -17.21 -8.63 -12.85
N THR A 85 -17.37 -7.65 -13.73
CA THR A 85 -16.56 -7.48 -14.94
C THR A 85 -15.76 -6.18 -14.87
N ILE A 86 -14.74 -6.05 -15.71
CA ILE A 86 -13.98 -4.79 -15.83
C ILE A 86 -14.90 -3.63 -16.24
N SER A 87 -15.94 -3.89 -17.05
CA SER A 87 -16.90 -2.85 -17.44
C SER A 87 -17.74 -2.33 -16.27
N ASP A 88 -17.98 -3.17 -15.24
CA ASP A 88 -18.65 -2.70 -14.02
C ASP A 88 -17.76 -1.74 -13.24
N ILE A 89 -16.45 -1.99 -13.21
CA ILE A 89 -15.44 -1.11 -12.59
C ILE A 89 -15.30 0.18 -13.40
N GLU A 90 -15.25 0.10 -14.73
CA GLU A 90 -15.18 1.24 -15.64
C GLU A 90 -16.31 2.26 -15.40
N GLN A 91 -17.54 1.78 -15.16
CA GLN A 91 -18.70 2.63 -14.84
C GLN A 91 -18.59 3.35 -13.49
N ARG A 92 -17.64 2.96 -12.65
CA ARG A 92 -17.33 3.55 -11.35
C ARG A 92 -15.93 4.19 -11.29
N LEU A 93 -15.34 4.50 -12.45
CA LEU A 93 -14.10 5.28 -12.53
C LEU A 93 -14.39 6.77 -12.66
N PHE A 94 -13.84 7.54 -11.71
CA PHE A 94 -13.82 8.99 -11.76
C PHE A 94 -12.38 9.47 -11.83
N VAL A 95 -12.07 10.32 -12.81
CA VAL A 95 -10.69 10.73 -13.08
C VAL A 95 -10.58 12.22 -13.32
N SER A 96 -9.42 12.82 -13.02
CA SER A 96 -9.14 14.20 -13.47
C SER A 96 -8.64 14.25 -14.92
N HIS A 97 -8.03 13.17 -15.42
CA HIS A 97 -7.58 13.03 -16.80
C HIS A 97 -7.94 11.65 -17.37
N SER A 98 -8.39 11.58 -18.63
CA SER A 98 -8.86 10.31 -19.23
C SER A 98 -7.79 9.22 -19.28
N TRP A 99 -6.54 9.62 -19.53
CA TRP A 99 -5.39 8.72 -19.61
C TRP A 99 -5.21 7.89 -18.33
N MET A 100 -5.61 8.42 -17.17
CA MET A 100 -5.51 7.73 -15.88
C MET A 100 -6.39 6.49 -15.85
N ALA A 101 -7.64 6.60 -16.31
CA ALA A 101 -8.56 5.47 -16.42
C ALA A 101 -8.14 4.51 -17.53
N GLU A 102 -7.69 5.03 -18.68
CA GLU A 102 -7.19 4.20 -19.79
C GLU A 102 -6.01 3.33 -19.36
N SER A 103 -5.03 3.92 -18.66
CA SER A 103 -3.87 3.20 -18.10
C SER A 103 -4.30 2.19 -17.04
N PHE A 104 -5.17 2.60 -16.10
CA PHE A 104 -5.70 1.72 -15.06
C PHE A 104 -6.42 0.50 -15.64
N LEU A 105 -7.34 0.70 -16.58
CA LEU A 105 -8.10 -0.38 -17.23
C LEU A 105 -7.19 -1.27 -18.07
N SER A 106 -6.19 -0.70 -18.74
CA SER A 106 -5.18 -1.48 -19.48
C SER A 106 -4.42 -2.42 -18.55
N VAL A 107 -3.94 -1.92 -17.40
CA VAL A 107 -3.30 -2.77 -16.39
C VAL A 107 -4.30 -3.78 -15.82
N LEU A 108 -5.48 -3.36 -15.39
CA LEU A 108 -6.48 -4.25 -14.78
C LEU A 108 -6.88 -5.40 -15.72
N SER A 109 -6.92 -5.17 -17.04
CA SER A 109 -7.21 -6.22 -18.03
C SER A 109 -6.17 -7.34 -18.13
N THR A 110 -4.97 -7.11 -17.57
CA THR A 110 -3.87 -8.07 -17.55
C THR A 110 -3.68 -8.74 -16.19
N LEU A 111 -4.32 -8.21 -15.15
CA LEU A 111 -4.31 -8.78 -13.80
C LEU A 111 -5.24 -10.00 -13.71
N PRO A 112 -5.03 -10.90 -12.75
CA PRO A 112 -5.83 -12.12 -12.62
C PRO A 112 -7.30 -11.76 -12.31
N SER A 113 -8.22 -12.43 -12.98
CA SER A 113 -9.66 -12.20 -12.78
C SER A 113 -10.15 -12.55 -11.37
N SER A 114 -9.36 -13.30 -10.60
CA SER A 114 -9.59 -13.55 -9.17
C SER A 114 -9.53 -12.28 -8.30
N LEU A 115 -8.98 -11.16 -8.83
CA LEU A 115 -9.02 -9.86 -8.15
C LEU A 115 -10.41 -9.20 -8.23
N LEU A 116 -11.20 -9.48 -9.28
CA LEU A 116 -12.48 -8.81 -9.53
C LEU A 116 -13.50 -8.97 -8.40
N PRO A 117 -13.66 -10.13 -7.74
CA PRO A 117 -14.55 -10.27 -6.59
C PRO A 117 -14.24 -9.30 -5.43
N LEU A 118 -12.97 -8.93 -5.21
CA LEU A 118 -12.61 -7.99 -4.13
C LEU A 118 -13.15 -6.58 -4.36
N PHE A 119 -13.41 -6.18 -5.61
CA PHE A 119 -14.01 -4.87 -5.92
C PHE A 119 -15.49 -4.78 -5.52
N ARG A 120 -16.14 -5.89 -5.14
CA ARG A 120 -17.54 -5.87 -4.68
C ARG A 120 -17.77 -4.95 -3.49
N SER A 121 -16.74 -4.77 -2.67
CA SER A 121 -16.76 -3.98 -1.43
C SER A 121 -16.43 -2.50 -1.66
N VAL A 122 -16.25 -2.09 -2.92
CA VAL A 122 -15.87 -0.75 -3.35
C VAL A 122 -17.03 -0.09 -4.12
N SER A 123 -17.35 1.16 -3.80
CA SER A 123 -18.36 1.98 -4.50
C SER A 123 -17.80 2.65 -5.75
N ALA A 124 -16.53 3.06 -5.73
CA ALA A 124 -15.83 3.61 -6.88
C ALA A 124 -14.30 3.56 -6.75
N ILE A 125 -13.64 3.87 -7.86
CA ILE A 125 -12.21 4.16 -7.91
C ILE A 125 -12.06 5.58 -8.45
N VAL A 126 -11.27 6.37 -7.75
CA VAL A 126 -10.94 7.74 -8.10
C VAL A 126 -9.45 7.82 -8.40
N ILE A 127 -9.08 8.44 -9.52
CA ILE A 127 -7.68 8.65 -9.89
C ILE A 127 -7.52 10.13 -10.26
N ALA A 128 -6.78 10.90 -9.47
CA ALA A 128 -6.65 12.34 -9.69
C ALA A 128 -5.21 12.82 -9.51
N ASP A 129 -4.83 13.83 -10.27
CA ASP A 129 -3.52 14.50 -10.32
C ASP A 129 -3.03 15.04 -8.97
N ASP A 130 -3.95 15.28 -8.02
CA ASP A 130 -3.66 15.81 -6.69
C ASP A 130 -3.79 14.78 -5.55
N VAL A 131 -4.09 13.51 -5.85
CA VAL A 131 -4.08 12.41 -4.88
C VAL A 131 -2.64 12.00 -4.60
N ARG A 132 -2.18 12.23 -3.35
CA ARG A 132 -0.95 11.66 -2.81
C ARG A 132 -0.98 11.68 -1.28
N PRO A 133 -0.80 10.53 -0.62
CA PRO A 133 -0.71 9.17 -1.17
C PRO A 133 -2.07 8.65 -1.70
N SER A 134 -2.08 7.45 -2.29
CA SER A 134 -3.32 6.68 -2.47
C SER A 134 -3.96 6.35 -1.09
N PHE A 135 -5.27 6.09 -1.04
CA PHE A 135 -5.96 5.65 0.19
C PHE A 135 -7.37 5.09 -0.09
N TYR A 136 -7.89 4.28 0.82
CA TYR A 136 -9.30 3.90 0.89
C TYR A 136 -10.08 4.81 1.87
N SER A 137 -11.23 5.33 1.43
CA SER A 137 -12.14 6.10 2.30
C SER A 137 -13.29 5.24 2.82
N ALA A 138 -13.35 5.02 4.13
CA ALA A 138 -14.49 4.38 4.80
C ALA A 138 -15.77 5.25 4.78
N ASN A 139 -15.69 6.54 4.47
CA ASN A 139 -16.88 7.38 4.36
C ASN A 139 -17.68 7.08 3.11
N THR A 140 -16.99 6.71 2.02
CA THR A 140 -17.58 6.54 0.69
C THR A 140 -17.37 5.16 0.09
N ALA A 141 -16.62 4.29 0.77
CA ALA A 141 -16.16 3.00 0.27
C ALA A 141 -15.43 3.12 -1.08
N THR A 142 -14.59 4.14 -1.24
CA THR A 142 -13.92 4.47 -2.50
C THR A 142 -12.41 4.37 -2.34
N ILE A 143 -11.74 3.85 -3.36
CA ILE A 143 -10.27 3.84 -3.46
C ILE A 143 -9.82 5.08 -4.24
N TYR A 144 -8.90 5.86 -3.68
CA TYR A 144 -8.28 7.02 -4.32
C TYR A 144 -6.84 6.66 -4.67
N ILE A 145 -6.46 6.77 -5.95
CA ILE A 145 -5.17 6.33 -6.48
C ILE A 145 -4.32 7.53 -6.89
N ASP A 146 -3.07 7.56 -6.41
CA ASP A 146 -2.01 8.44 -6.91
C ASP A 146 -1.68 8.07 -8.37
N PRO A 147 -1.81 9.00 -9.33
CA PRO A 147 -1.57 8.73 -10.74
C PRO A 147 -0.09 8.45 -11.06
N ARG A 148 0.84 8.61 -10.11
CA ARG A 148 2.23 8.15 -10.26
C ARG A 148 2.33 6.64 -10.51
N TYR A 149 1.35 5.86 -10.09
CA TYR A 149 1.27 4.43 -10.43
C TYR A 149 0.91 4.17 -11.90
N LEU A 150 0.53 5.19 -12.68
CA LEU A 150 -0.17 5.00 -13.96
C LEU A 150 0.41 5.78 -15.17
N TRP A 151 1.19 6.86 -14.98
CA TRP A 151 1.77 7.61 -16.12
C TRP A 151 2.62 6.73 -17.04
N ARG A 152 2.60 6.98 -18.34
CA ARG A 152 3.28 6.18 -19.37
C ARG A 152 4.32 6.97 -20.14
N ASP A 153 4.18 8.29 -20.17
CA ASP A 153 5.10 9.20 -20.83
C ASP A 153 5.20 10.56 -20.11
N GLU A 154 6.03 11.44 -20.66
CA GLU A 154 6.25 12.79 -20.14
C GLU A 154 4.99 13.66 -20.19
N GLU A 155 4.15 13.53 -21.22
CA GLU A 155 2.94 14.35 -21.35
C GLU A 155 1.97 14.04 -20.21
N GLU A 156 1.75 12.76 -19.91
CA GLU A 156 0.94 12.34 -18.77
C GLU A 156 1.57 12.75 -17.42
N TRP A 157 2.88 12.56 -17.24
CA TRP A 157 3.58 12.97 -16.01
C TRP A 157 3.44 14.46 -15.72
N LEU A 158 3.55 15.32 -16.73
CA LEU A 158 3.44 16.77 -16.59
C LEU A 158 2.04 17.24 -16.16
N THR A 159 1.02 16.38 -16.26
CA THR A 159 -0.33 16.66 -15.73
C THR A 159 -0.49 16.37 -14.24
N ILE A 160 0.46 15.67 -13.61
CA ILE A 160 0.38 15.30 -12.19
C ILE A 160 0.88 16.46 -11.32
N VAL A 161 0.12 16.82 -10.27
CA VAL A 161 0.52 17.87 -9.33
C VAL A 161 1.80 17.43 -8.58
N PRO A 162 2.88 18.23 -8.63
CA PRO A 162 4.07 17.98 -7.85
C PRO A 162 3.76 18.19 -6.36
N LYS A 163 3.59 17.08 -5.65
CA LYS A 163 3.35 17.03 -4.21
C LYS A 163 4.34 16.04 -3.61
N ASP A 164 5.00 16.38 -2.51
CA ASP A 164 5.79 15.39 -1.79
C ASP A 164 4.87 14.55 -0.90
N ASP A 165 5.29 13.32 -0.60
CA ASP A 165 4.64 12.59 0.48
C ASP A 165 5.03 13.24 1.81
N PHE A 166 4.06 13.86 2.48
CA PHE A 166 4.31 14.61 3.71
C PHE A 166 4.89 13.74 4.84
N ARG A 167 4.78 12.40 4.74
CA ARG A 167 5.26 11.48 5.78
C ARG A 167 6.73 11.13 5.64
N ASP A 168 7.35 11.40 4.49
CA ASP A 168 8.78 11.13 4.30
C ASP A 168 9.64 11.88 5.33
N GLN A 169 9.16 13.02 5.82
CA GLN A 169 9.84 13.79 6.88
C GLN A 169 9.87 13.09 8.24
N PHE A 170 8.93 12.16 8.51
CA PHE A 170 8.82 11.49 9.82
C PHE A 170 9.92 10.46 10.06
N LYS A 171 10.55 9.96 8.99
CA LYS A 171 11.68 9.02 9.07
C LYS A 171 12.89 9.61 9.82
N ALA A 172 13.02 10.93 9.84
CA ALA A 172 14.08 11.62 10.57
C ALA A 172 13.93 11.53 12.11
N ASN A 173 12.81 11.02 12.62
CA ASN A 173 12.51 10.94 14.04
C ASN A 173 12.97 9.63 14.72
N VAL A 174 13.56 8.70 13.96
CA VAL A 174 14.11 7.43 14.47
C VAL A 174 15.57 7.25 14.00
N SER A 175 16.34 6.42 14.70
CA SER A 175 17.77 6.21 14.40
C SER A 175 18.07 5.06 13.43
N PHE A 176 17.05 4.50 12.78
CA PHE A 176 17.16 3.36 11.88
C PHE A 176 16.29 3.53 10.63
N LEU A 177 16.54 2.70 9.61
CA LEU A 177 15.64 2.56 8.47
C LEU A 177 14.98 1.19 8.50
N ALA A 178 13.64 1.17 8.51
CA ALA A 178 12.87 -0.04 8.22
C ALA A 178 12.66 -0.14 6.72
N VAL A 179 13.04 -1.25 6.11
CA VAL A 179 12.92 -1.48 4.66
C VAL A 179 12.21 -2.79 4.42
N ARG A 180 11.10 -2.73 3.68
CA ARG A 180 10.49 -3.89 3.05
C ARG A 180 10.78 -3.84 1.55
N GLN A 181 11.16 -4.98 0.99
CA GLN A 181 11.24 -5.16 -0.46
C GLN A 181 10.72 -6.53 -0.87
N ASN A 182 10.27 -6.63 -2.12
CA ASN A 182 9.87 -7.90 -2.71
C ASN A 182 11.08 -8.57 -3.35
N VAL A 183 11.28 -9.85 -3.04
CA VAL A 183 12.35 -10.69 -3.59
C VAL A 183 11.74 -11.91 -4.28
N ASP A 184 12.47 -12.48 -5.25
CA ASP A 184 12.08 -13.76 -5.84
C ASP A 184 12.35 -14.94 -4.89
N SER A 185 12.09 -16.16 -5.37
CA SER A 185 12.32 -17.39 -4.59
C SER A 185 13.78 -17.64 -4.19
N ALA A 186 14.75 -16.98 -4.83
CA ALA A 186 16.16 -17.06 -4.51
C ALA A 186 16.61 -15.92 -3.58
N GLY A 187 15.71 -15.04 -3.15
CA GLY A 187 16.01 -13.89 -2.30
C GLY A 187 16.58 -12.69 -3.07
N ILE A 188 16.48 -12.68 -4.40
CA ILE A 188 16.96 -11.56 -5.23
C ILE A 188 15.91 -10.45 -5.28
N PRO A 189 16.24 -9.18 -4.92
CA PRO A 189 15.31 -8.08 -4.98
C PRO A 189 14.79 -7.81 -6.40
N VAL A 190 13.47 -7.72 -6.51
CA VAL A 190 12.81 -7.34 -7.76
C VAL A 190 13.02 -5.85 -8.00
N GLN A 191 13.51 -5.52 -9.19
CA GLN A 191 13.68 -4.14 -9.62
C GLN A 191 12.38 -3.62 -10.22
N TRP A 192 11.69 -2.75 -9.50
CA TRP A 192 10.54 -2.01 -10.01
C TRP A 192 11.00 -0.83 -10.84
N ILE A 193 10.25 -0.50 -11.91
CA ILE A 193 10.43 0.79 -12.56
C ILE A 193 10.05 1.87 -11.54
N SER A 194 10.82 2.96 -11.48
CA SER A 194 10.47 4.08 -10.61
C SER A 194 9.11 4.66 -11.01
N ASP A 195 8.35 5.13 -10.02
CA ASP A 195 7.12 5.89 -10.22
C ASP A 195 7.37 7.38 -10.53
N THR A 196 8.64 7.78 -10.57
CA THR A 196 9.08 9.15 -10.80
C THR A 196 9.69 9.28 -12.20
N PHE A 197 9.25 10.28 -12.94
CA PHE A 197 9.83 10.62 -14.24
C PHE A 197 11.29 11.07 -14.08
N SER A 198 12.16 10.57 -14.94
CA SER A 198 13.56 11.02 -14.98
C SER A 198 14.17 10.78 -16.36
N ALA A 199 15.37 11.32 -16.60
CA ALA A 199 16.12 11.04 -17.83
C ALA A 199 16.42 9.55 -18.07
N ARG A 200 16.27 8.69 -17.05
CA ARG A 200 16.44 7.23 -17.14
C ARG A 200 15.11 6.46 -17.12
N ASN A 201 14.00 7.16 -16.92
CA ASN A 201 12.65 6.62 -16.83
C ASN A 201 11.70 7.64 -17.49
N THR A 202 11.74 7.68 -18.82
CA THR A 202 10.96 8.64 -19.62
C THR A 202 9.66 8.04 -20.15
N THR A 203 9.55 6.71 -20.15
CA THR A 203 8.36 5.98 -20.58
C THR A 203 8.17 4.72 -19.75
N ARG A 204 6.92 4.26 -19.60
CA ARG A 204 6.58 3.03 -18.88
C ARG A 204 5.57 2.20 -19.66
N THR A 205 5.83 0.91 -19.83
CA THR A 205 4.89 -0.04 -20.43
C THR A 205 3.87 -0.53 -19.41
N ILE A 206 2.75 -1.09 -19.87
CA ILE A 206 1.72 -1.67 -18.98
C ILE A 206 2.31 -2.74 -18.05
N GLU A 207 3.22 -3.58 -18.56
CA GLU A 207 3.90 -4.62 -17.78
C GLU A 207 4.77 -4.03 -16.67
N GLN A 208 5.35 -2.84 -16.89
CA GLN A 208 6.14 -2.15 -15.87
C GLN A 208 5.27 -1.50 -14.80
N LEU A 209 4.01 -1.14 -15.11
CA LEU A 209 3.06 -0.59 -14.14
C LEU A 209 2.39 -1.67 -13.28
N GLN A 210 2.17 -2.86 -13.87
CA GLN A 210 1.42 -3.98 -13.28
C GLN A 210 1.75 -4.25 -11.82
N PRO A 211 3.03 -4.45 -11.42
CA PRO A 211 3.29 -4.99 -10.09
C PRO A 211 3.10 -3.96 -8.98
N ALA A 212 3.50 -2.71 -9.23
CA ALA A 212 3.30 -1.62 -8.28
C ALA A 212 1.81 -1.32 -8.09
N LEU A 213 1.04 -1.30 -9.19
CA LEU A 213 -0.41 -1.12 -9.12
C LEU A 213 -1.11 -2.32 -8.46
N PHE A 214 -0.70 -3.56 -8.77
CA PHE A 214 -1.25 -4.76 -8.14
C PHE A 214 -1.04 -4.72 -6.63
N ARG A 215 0.19 -4.43 -6.18
CA ARG A 215 0.53 -4.30 -4.75
C ARG A 215 -0.32 -3.23 -4.06
N LEU A 216 -0.48 -2.07 -4.69
CA LEU A 216 -1.36 -1.00 -4.20
C LEU A 216 -2.82 -1.47 -4.11
N LEU A 217 -3.35 -2.06 -5.19
CA LEU A 217 -4.75 -2.47 -5.26
C LEU A 217 -5.09 -3.52 -4.21
N VAL A 218 -4.27 -4.56 -4.04
CA VAL A 218 -4.57 -5.61 -3.05
C VAL A 218 -4.58 -5.06 -1.64
N HIS A 219 -3.74 -4.07 -1.33
CA HIS A 219 -3.74 -3.40 -0.04
C HIS A 219 -5.04 -2.62 0.19
N GLU A 220 -5.43 -1.77 -0.76
CA GLU A 220 -6.64 -0.94 -0.63
C GLU A 220 -7.93 -1.78 -0.66
N LEU A 221 -7.92 -2.85 -1.46
CA LEU A 221 -9.00 -3.82 -1.49
C LEU A 221 -9.08 -4.59 -0.17
N ALA A 222 -7.96 -4.83 0.53
CA ALA A 222 -8.00 -5.42 1.86
C ALA A 222 -8.78 -4.55 2.83
N HIS A 223 -8.55 -3.22 2.85
CA HIS A 223 -9.34 -2.30 3.67
C HIS A 223 -10.84 -2.32 3.30
N ALA A 224 -11.15 -2.34 2.01
CA ALA A 224 -12.54 -2.38 1.56
C ALA A 224 -13.26 -3.65 2.02
N ASN A 225 -12.63 -4.81 1.85
CA ASN A 225 -13.20 -6.11 2.20
C ASN A 225 -13.16 -6.39 3.71
N ASP A 226 -12.24 -5.77 4.46
CA ASP A 226 -12.23 -5.78 5.92
C ASP A 226 -13.49 -5.12 6.49
N LEU A 227 -13.90 -3.98 5.92
CA LEU A 227 -15.01 -3.18 6.43
C LEU A 227 -16.38 -3.58 5.86
N LEU A 228 -16.44 -4.04 4.61
CA LEU A 228 -17.66 -4.45 3.91
C LEU A 228 -17.45 -5.78 3.17
N PRO A 229 -17.16 -6.90 3.86
CA PRO A 229 -16.93 -8.17 3.18
C PRO A 229 -18.12 -8.58 2.30
N PRO A 230 -17.91 -9.27 1.16
CA PRO A 230 -18.97 -9.61 0.22
C PRO A 230 -20.19 -10.29 0.86
N SER A 231 -19.96 -11.14 1.86
CA SER A 231 -21.00 -11.82 2.66
C SER A 231 -21.99 -10.88 3.37
N VAL A 232 -21.60 -9.65 3.74
CA VAL A 232 -22.51 -8.70 4.45
C VAL A 232 -23.25 -7.74 3.52
N LEU A 233 -22.83 -7.61 2.26
CA LEU A 233 -23.34 -6.58 1.32
C LEU A 233 -24.87 -6.63 1.15
N SER A 234 -25.46 -7.82 1.15
CA SER A 234 -26.92 -7.99 1.01
C SER A 234 -27.74 -7.54 2.24
N SER A 235 -27.09 -7.37 3.38
CA SER A 235 -27.72 -6.98 4.65
C SER A 235 -27.64 -5.48 4.96
N LEU A 236 -26.90 -4.73 4.13
CA LEU A 236 -26.71 -3.29 4.32
C LEU A 236 -28.03 -2.54 4.13
N SER A 237 -28.24 -1.51 4.94
CA SER A 237 -29.45 -0.70 4.87
C SER A 237 -29.30 0.43 3.83
N PRO A 238 -30.15 0.48 2.78
CA PRO A 238 -30.11 1.54 1.76
C PRO A 238 -30.34 2.94 2.34
N LYS A 239 -31.08 3.03 3.45
CA LYS A 239 -31.43 4.28 4.15
C LYS A 239 -30.37 4.81 5.11
N ARG A 240 -29.27 4.07 5.29
CA ARG A 240 -28.12 4.48 6.11
C ARG A 240 -27.04 5.00 5.20
N THR A 241 -26.18 5.88 5.74
CA THR A 241 -24.95 6.23 5.03
C THR A 241 -24.01 5.03 4.93
N ILE A 242 -23.06 5.06 4.01
CA ILE A 242 -22.03 4.04 3.87
C ILE A 242 -21.26 3.88 5.18
N TYR A 243 -20.85 4.99 5.79
CA TYR A 243 -20.15 5.00 7.08
C TYR A 243 -20.99 4.41 8.22
N GLN A 244 -22.29 4.72 8.26
CA GLN A 244 -23.22 4.13 9.25
C GLN A 244 -23.42 2.63 9.06
N ASN A 245 -23.33 2.14 7.82
CA ASN A 245 -23.35 0.70 7.55
C ASN A 245 -22.03 0.05 8.00
N ILE A 246 -20.88 0.63 7.64
CA ILE A 246 -19.54 0.15 8.06
C ILE A 246 -19.43 0.07 9.59
N THR A 247 -19.81 1.13 10.30
CA THR A 247 -19.74 1.17 11.77
C THR A 247 -20.72 0.23 12.47
N ALA A 248 -21.71 -0.29 11.74
CA ALA A 248 -22.63 -1.31 12.24
C ALA A 248 -22.16 -2.75 11.93
N THR A 249 -21.09 -2.90 11.15
CA THR A 249 -20.47 -4.18 10.79
C THR A 249 -19.23 -4.42 11.65
N THR A 250 -19.00 -5.66 12.06
CA THR A 250 -17.73 -6.06 12.68
C THR A 250 -16.69 -6.27 11.59
N PRO A 251 -15.55 -5.54 11.60
CA PRO A 251 -14.51 -5.72 10.60
C PRO A 251 -13.80 -7.06 10.76
N LEU A 252 -13.27 -7.60 9.65
CA LEU A 252 -12.52 -8.87 9.65
C LEU A 252 -11.25 -8.81 10.52
N ASN A 253 -10.60 -7.64 10.62
CA ASN A 253 -9.41 -7.43 11.45
C ASN A 253 -9.68 -7.67 12.94
N GLN A 254 -10.94 -7.65 13.38
CA GLN A 254 -11.29 -7.95 14.76
C GLN A 254 -10.93 -9.41 15.11
N SER A 255 -11.19 -10.35 14.19
CA SER A 255 -10.85 -11.76 14.39
C SER A 255 -9.34 -11.98 14.42
N LEU A 256 -8.59 -11.28 13.57
CA LEU A 256 -7.12 -11.30 13.59
C LEU A 256 -6.60 -10.80 14.94
N TYR A 257 -7.09 -9.64 15.40
CA TYR A 257 -6.65 -9.03 16.65
C TYR A 257 -6.97 -9.90 17.88
N GLU A 258 -8.15 -10.53 17.91
CA GLU A 258 -8.56 -11.38 19.04
C GLU A 258 -7.77 -12.70 19.12
N GLN A 259 -7.43 -13.30 17.97
CA GLN A 259 -6.73 -14.58 17.92
C GLN A 259 -5.21 -14.42 17.97
N PHE A 260 -4.70 -13.38 17.31
CA PHE A 260 -3.29 -13.11 17.15
C PHE A 260 -3.03 -11.59 17.32
N PRO A 261 -3.05 -11.05 18.55
CA PRO A 261 -2.72 -9.64 18.76
C PRO A 261 -1.22 -9.40 18.57
N LEU A 262 -0.86 -8.28 17.93
CA LEU A 262 0.47 -7.67 18.11
C LEU A 262 0.51 -7.00 19.50
N GLN A 263 1.60 -7.15 20.23
CA GLN A 263 1.65 -6.78 21.66
C GLN A 263 2.73 -5.75 22.01
N ASP A 264 3.75 -5.60 21.17
CA ASP A 264 4.90 -4.75 21.46
C ASP A 264 4.56 -3.24 21.42
N ALA A 265 4.36 -2.66 22.61
CA ALA A 265 4.04 -1.25 22.77
C ALA A 265 5.13 -0.30 22.23
N LEU A 266 6.40 -0.73 22.21
CA LEU A 266 7.47 0.12 21.67
C LEU A 266 7.37 0.19 20.14
N LEU A 267 7.05 -0.91 19.47
CA LEU A 267 6.81 -0.92 18.03
C LEU A 267 5.55 -0.14 17.64
N PHE A 268 4.50 -0.16 18.46
CA PHE A 268 3.35 0.75 18.30
C PHE A 268 3.77 2.23 18.39
N ASN A 269 4.55 2.61 19.40
CA ASN A 269 5.06 3.98 19.52
C ASN A 269 5.96 4.40 18.35
N VAL A 270 6.78 3.47 17.84
CA VAL A 270 7.60 3.68 16.64
C VAL A 270 6.71 3.94 15.42
N ALA A 271 5.65 3.15 15.24
CA ALA A 271 4.73 3.30 14.13
C ALA A 271 3.93 4.61 14.21
N ASP A 272 3.51 5.04 15.40
CA ASP A 272 2.88 6.36 15.59
C ASP A 272 3.80 7.51 15.15
N VAL A 273 5.09 7.43 15.46
CA VAL A 273 6.08 8.41 15.02
C VAL A 273 6.26 8.36 13.50
N LEU A 274 6.48 7.17 12.94
CA LEU A 274 6.81 7.00 11.53
C LEU A 274 5.64 7.27 10.58
N TYR A 275 4.41 6.99 11.02
CA TYR A 275 3.26 6.94 10.12
C TYR A 275 2.12 7.87 10.51
N GLN A 276 2.01 8.26 11.78
CA GLN A 276 0.98 9.19 12.27
C GLN A 276 1.55 10.59 12.60
N GLY A 277 2.87 10.78 12.49
CA GLY A 277 3.52 12.06 12.76
C GLY A 277 3.57 12.43 14.25
N ALA A 278 3.46 11.44 15.14
CA ALA A 278 3.63 11.66 16.58
C ALA A 278 5.06 12.16 16.87
N SER A 279 5.20 12.99 17.91
CA SER A 279 6.54 13.38 18.39
C SER A 279 7.24 12.18 19.03
N PRO A 280 8.53 11.92 18.73
CA PRO A 280 9.22 10.78 19.29
C PRO A 280 9.46 10.96 20.79
N SER A 281 9.28 9.88 21.56
CA SER A 281 9.74 9.80 22.94
C SER A 281 11.23 9.48 22.98
N ASP A 282 11.89 9.72 24.13
CA ASP A 282 13.30 9.37 24.32
C ASP A 282 13.58 7.89 23.99
N ALA A 283 12.67 6.99 24.38
CA ALA A 283 12.79 5.56 24.08
C ALA A 283 12.75 5.25 22.57
N VAL A 284 11.95 5.98 21.79
CA VAL A 284 11.88 5.82 20.33
C VAL A 284 13.08 6.48 19.64
N SER A 285 13.50 7.66 20.11
CA SER A 285 14.66 8.38 19.55
C SER A 285 15.98 7.64 19.78
N GLU A 286 16.13 6.98 20.93
CA GLU A 286 17.32 6.19 21.27
C GLU A 286 17.27 4.75 20.74
N LEU A 287 16.14 4.31 20.16
CA LEU A 287 15.97 2.95 19.67
C LEU A 287 16.87 2.68 18.46
N THR A 288 17.79 1.74 18.58
CA THR A 288 18.69 1.31 17.49
C THR A 288 18.02 0.31 16.55
N ALA A 289 18.54 0.17 15.34
CA ALA A 289 18.06 -0.81 14.35
C ALA A 289 18.11 -2.26 14.89
N ALA A 290 19.16 -2.63 15.62
CA ALA A 290 19.29 -3.96 16.23
C ALA A 290 18.22 -4.21 17.31
N GLN A 291 17.93 -3.21 18.15
CA GLN A 291 16.88 -3.31 19.17
C GLN A 291 15.50 -3.39 18.51
N ALA A 292 15.20 -2.52 17.55
CA ALA A 292 13.94 -2.56 16.80
C ALA A 292 13.72 -3.94 16.14
N GLY A 293 14.78 -4.50 15.54
CA GLY A 293 14.79 -5.86 15.00
C GLY A 293 14.49 -6.94 16.04
N ALA A 294 15.13 -6.88 17.20
CA ALA A 294 14.91 -7.84 18.29
C ALA A 294 13.47 -7.81 18.83
N HIS A 295 12.86 -6.63 18.93
CA HIS A 295 11.43 -6.49 19.26
C HIS A 295 10.57 -7.13 18.16
N PHE A 296 10.83 -6.79 16.90
CA PHE A 296 10.05 -7.24 15.74
C PHE A 296 10.14 -8.76 15.52
N GLU A 297 11.29 -9.37 15.80
CA GLU A 297 11.52 -10.82 15.67
C GLU A 297 10.50 -11.65 16.46
N THR A 298 10.08 -11.16 17.63
CA THR A 298 9.17 -11.87 18.54
C THR A 298 7.68 -11.68 18.23
N GLU A 299 7.35 -10.91 17.20
CA GLU A 299 6.00 -10.49 16.88
C GLU A 299 5.51 -11.04 15.54
N GLY A 300 4.18 -11.08 15.34
CA GLY A 300 3.55 -11.69 14.16
C GLY A 300 3.39 -10.77 12.93
N ALA A 301 4.03 -9.61 12.91
CA ALA A 301 3.87 -8.65 11.81
C ALA A 301 4.72 -9.01 10.58
N SER A 302 4.17 -8.80 9.37
CA SER A 302 4.94 -8.89 8.10
C SER A 302 5.69 -7.60 7.76
N ASP A 303 5.27 -6.47 8.34
CA ASP A 303 5.84 -5.14 8.11
C ASP A 303 5.65 -4.27 9.36
N LEU A 304 6.59 -3.34 9.63
CA LEU A 304 6.46 -2.36 10.72
C LEU A 304 5.21 -1.48 10.58
N TYR A 305 4.68 -1.31 9.38
CA TYR A 305 3.45 -0.57 9.15
C TYR A 305 2.22 -1.20 9.81
N SER A 306 2.25 -2.50 10.06
CA SER A 306 1.20 -3.26 10.76
C SER A 306 0.89 -2.69 12.16
N TYR A 307 1.87 -2.05 12.80
CA TYR A 307 1.70 -1.45 14.13
C TYR A 307 1.00 -0.08 14.08
N SER A 308 0.78 0.51 12.92
CA SER A 308 0.11 1.82 12.87
C SER A 308 -1.38 1.74 13.22
N ASN A 309 -2.05 0.63 12.87
CA ASN A 309 -3.37 0.24 13.36
C ASN A 309 -3.74 -1.16 12.85
N ARG A 310 -4.82 -1.74 13.40
CA ARG A 310 -5.31 -3.10 13.07
C ARG A 310 -5.71 -3.29 11.60
N ARG A 311 -6.12 -2.23 10.91
CA ARG A 311 -6.50 -2.32 9.48
C ARG A 311 -5.25 -2.49 8.62
N GLU A 312 -4.16 -1.82 8.97
CA GLU A 312 -2.87 -1.98 8.29
C GLU A 312 -2.25 -3.35 8.52
N ASP A 313 -2.36 -3.89 9.73
CA ASP A 313 -1.92 -5.26 10.03
C ASP A 313 -2.59 -6.29 9.10
N LEU A 314 -3.91 -6.22 8.98
CA LEU A 314 -4.67 -7.04 8.04
C LEU A 314 -4.26 -6.78 6.58
N ALA A 315 -4.18 -5.52 6.15
CA ALA A 315 -3.87 -5.19 4.75
C ALA A 315 -2.45 -5.61 4.34
N MET A 316 -1.47 -5.48 5.24
CA MET A 316 -0.09 -5.87 4.98
C MET A 316 0.07 -7.39 4.89
N LEU A 317 -0.62 -8.15 5.75
CA LEU A 317 -0.67 -9.61 5.66
C LEU A 317 -1.32 -10.06 4.33
N PHE A 318 -2.45 -9.48 3.95
CA PHE A 318 -3.11 -9.80 2.69
C PHE A 318 -2.27 -9.45 1.46
N GLN A 319 -1.64 -8.28 1.46
CA GLN A 319 -0.73 -7.87 0.40
C GLN A 319 0.42 -8.86 0.26
N SER A 320 0.99 -9.33 1.38
CA SER A 320 2.05 -10.34 1.38
C SER A 320 1.56 -11.61 0.66
N TYR A 321 0.43 -12.16 1.09
CA TYR A 321 -0.18 -13.33 0.45
C TYR A 321 -0.40 -13.15 -1.06
N MET A 322 -1.04 -12.06 -1.47
CA MET A 322 -1.39 -11.84 -2.88
C MET A 322 -0.16 -11.61 -3.77
N MET A 323 0.88 -10.97 -3.25
CA MET A 323 2.15 -10.81 -3.97
C MET A 323 2.83 -12.16 -4.20
N HIS A 324 2.78 -13.06 -3.22
CA HIS A 324 3.30 -14.41 -3.38
C HIS A 324 2.46 -15.25 -4.33
N GLU A 325 1.14 -15.27 -4.13
CA GLU A 325 0.23 -16.09 -4.94
C GLU A 325 0.27 -15.71 -6.42
N HIS A 326 0.29 -14.41 -6.73
CA HIS A 326 0.27 -13.97 -8.12
C HIS A 326 1.66 -13.93 -8.77
N TRP A 327 2.68 -13.46 -8.05
CA TRP A 327 4.00 -13.17 -8.63
C TRP A 327 5.11 -14.12 -8.16
N GLY A 328 4.84 -15.02 -7.21
CA GLY A 328 5.86 -15.85 -6.56
C GLY A 328 6.84 -15.05 -5.70
N LEU A 329 6.51 -13.79 -5.38
CA LEU A 329 7.39 -12.88 -4.66
C LEU A 329 7.20 -13.00 -3.16
N GLN A 330 8.30 -12.84 -2.44
CA GLN A 330 8.36 -12.94 -0.99
C GLN A 330 8.75 -11.59 -0.39
N ASP A 331 8.39 -11.39 0.87
CA ASP A 331 8.81 -10.20 1.61
C ASP A 331 10.19 -10.39 2.23
N GLN A 332 11.11 -9.49 1.91
CA GLN A 332 12.33 -9.29 2.67
C GLN A 332 12.19 -8.02 3.52
N PHE A 333 12.27 -8.17 4.83
CA PHE A 333 12.17 -7.07 5.78
C PHE A 333 13.50 -6.86 6.49
N LEU A 334 13.95 -5.60 6.60
CA LEU A 334 15.26 -5.22 7.13
C LEU A 334 15.12 -4.03 8.08
N PHE A 335 15.88 -4.06 9.18
CA PHE A 335 16.25 -2.86 9.93
C PHE A 335 17.71 -2.53 9.63
N LEU A 336 17.95 -1.34 9.09
CA LEU A 336 19.26 -0.87 8.70
C LEU A 336 19.74 0.23 9.66
N SER A 337 21.02 0.17 10.02
CA SER A 337 21.75 1.28 10.61
C SER A 337 22.33 2.17 9.50
N GLN A 338 22.63 3.42 9.83
CA GLN A 338 23.22 4.39 8.91
C GLN A 338 24.57 4.88 9.42
N ASN A 339 25.61 4.79 8.59
CA ASN A 339 26.92 5.37 8.87
C ASN A 339 26.93 6.88 8.53
N GLU A 340 26.87 7.74 9.55
CA GLU A 340 26.85 9.19 9.37
C GLU A 340 28.12 9.78 8.75
N GLN A 341 29.25 9.06 8.78
CA GLN A 341 30.52 9.53 8.21
C GLN A 341 30.55 9.43 6.67
N MET A 342 29.64 8.67 6.07
CA MET A 342 29.56 8.51 4.62
C MET A 342 28.53 9.47 4.05
N THR A 343 28.89 10.27 3.05
CA THR A 343 27.97 11.28 2.49
C THR A 343 26.98 10.73 1.45
N GLY A 344 27.11 9.46 1.04
CA GLY A 344 26.18 8.80 0.12
C GLY A 344 26.62 7.38 -0.27
N GLY A 345 25.83 6.76 -1.16
CA GLY A 345 26.06 5.39 -1.64
C GLY A 345 25.37 4.32 -0.78
N CYS A 346 25.16 3.13 -1.35
CA CYS A 346 24.52 2.02 -0.63
C CYS A 346 25.37 1.51 0.55
N GLU A 347 26.70 1.65 0.50
CA GLU A 347 27.63 1.23 1.57
C GLU A 347 27.40 1.98 2.89
N ARG A 348 26.66 3.09 2.86
CA ARG A 348 26.28 3.85 4.05
C ARG A 348 25.36 3.05 4.98
N TYR A 349 24.68 2.01 4.50
CA TYR A 349 23.69 1.28 5.26
C TYR A 349 24.10 -0.17 5.47
N SER A 350 23.90 -0.66 6.69
CA SER A 350 24.17 -2.05 7.08
C SER A 350 22.95 -2.65 7.76
N VAL A 351 22.67 -3.92 7.46
CA VAL A 351 21.62 -4.69 8.11
C VAL A 351 22.00 -4.93 9.56
N GLU A 352 21.15 -4.56 10.52
CA GLU A 352 21.29 -4.94 11.93
C GLU A 352 20.34 -6.08 12.31
N TRP A 353 19.23 -6.20 11.57
CA TRP A 353 18.31 -7.32 11.62
C TRP A 353 17.62 -7.46 10.26
N GLY A 354 17.40 -8.67 9.78
CA GLY A 354 16.65 -8.87 8.55
C GLY A 354 16.21 -10.30 8.33
N GLN A 355 15.14 -10.47 7.55
CA GLN A 355 14.58 -11.77 7.23
C GLN A 355 14.02 -11.76 5.80
N THR A 356 14.45 -12.72 4.99
CA THR A 356 13.83 -13.05 3.69
C THR A 356 12.68 -14.00 3.91
N GLY A 357 11.56 -13.79 3.23
CA GLY A 357 10.38 -14.64 3.36
C GLY A 357 9.70 -14.48 4.72
N ARG A 358 9.65 -13.25 5.30
CA ARG A 358 9.04 -12.98 6.62
C ARG A 358 7.64 -13.58 6.76
N MET A 359 6.87 -13.60 5.69
CA MET A 359 5.54 -14.22 5.61
C MET A 359 5.49 -15.73 5.90
N PHE A 360 6.62 -16.44 5.81
CA PHE A 360 6.75 -17.86 6.13
C PHE A 360 7.25 -18.11 7.55
N ASP A 361 7.52 -17.06 8.32
CA ASP A 361 7.78 -17.20 9.75
C ASP A 361 6.51 -17.75 10.43
N PRO A 362 6.59 -18.78 11.29
CA PRO A 362 5.41 -19.35 11.94
C PRO A 362 4.55 -18.33 12.69
N LEU A 363 5.14 -17.27 13.24
CA LEU A 363 4.38 -16.21 13.92
C LEU A 363 3.55 -15.36 12.95
N VAL A 364 3.95 -15.30 11.67
CA VAL A 364 3.32 -14.47 10.63
C VAL A 364 2.42 -15.31 9.72
N TYR A 365 2.83 -16.55 9.40
CA TYR A 365 2.17 -17.41 8.43
C TYR A 365 0.72 -17.71 8.79
N ASP A 366 0.46 -18.15 10.03
CA ASP A 366 -0.90 -18.49 10.47
C ASP A 366 -1.84 -17.27 10.43
N ARG A 367 -1.31 -16.08 10.74
CA ARG A 367 -2.03 -14.80 10.64
C ARG A 367 -2.35 -14.46 9.19
N MET A 368 -1.37 -14.63 8.30
CA MET A 368 -1.52 -14.37 6.87
C MET A 368 -2.59 -15.27 6.25
N ILE A 369 -2.59 -16.56 6.58
CA ILE A 369 -3.59 -17.51 6.08
C ILE A 369 -4.98 -17.15 6.61
N LEU A 370 -5.13 -16.87 7.91
CA LEU A 370 -6.41 -16.42 8.48
C LEU A 370 -6.97 -15.21 7.74
N VAL A 371 -6.12 -14.21 7.46
CA VAL A 371 -6.51 -13.00 6.72
C VAL A 371 -6.88 -13.31 5.27
N ALA A 372 -6.08 -14.11 4.58
CA ALA A 372 -6.30 -14.45 3.18
C ALA A 372 -7.62 -15.22 2.99
N GLU A 373 -7.89 -16.22 3.83
CA GLU A 373 -9.14 -16.98 3.81
C GLU A 373 -10.36 -16.08 4.10
N ALA A 374 -10.24 -15.19 5.08
CA ALA A 374 -11.32 -14.27 5.45
C ALA A 374 -11.66 -13.28 4.32
N LEU A 375 -10.65 -12.68 3.67
CA LEU A 375 -10.87 -11.68 2.62
C LEU A 375 -11.28 -12.30 1.28
N LEU A 376 -10.77 -13.49 0.95
CA LEU A 376 -11.11 -14.19 -0.29
C LEU A 376 -12.40 -15.02 -0.16
N GLU A 377 -12.90 -15.21 1.06
CA GLU A 377 -14.05 -16.07 1.38
C GLU A 377 -13.89 -17.50 0.84
N ILE A 378 -12.66 -18.05 0.93
CA ILE A 378 -12.31 -19.42 0.52
C ILE A 378 -11.50 -20.12 1.61
N GLU A 379 -11.55 -21.45 1.63
CA GLU A 379 -10.57 -22.26 2.36
C GLU A 379 -9.34 -22.46 1.48
N LEU A 380 -8.16 -22.11 1.99
CA LEU A 380 -6.92 -22.32 1.26
C LEU A 380 -6.44 -23.77 1.44
N PRO A 381 -5.92 -24.41 0.37
CA PRO A 381 -5.45 -25.78 0.48
C PRO A 381 -4.34 -25.89 1.53
N VAL A 382 -4.44 -26.92 2.38
CA VAL A 382 -3.49 -27.15 3.49
C VAL A 382 -2.06 -27.21 2.96
N ARG A 383 -1.22 -26.30 3.48
CA ARG A 383 0.25 -26.26 3.45
C ARG A 383 0.88 -26.61 2.11
N PHE A 384 1.52 -25.61 1.47
CA PHE A 384 2.42 -25.82 0.35
C PHE A 384 3.26 -27.10 0.55
N THR A 385 3.27 -27.98 -0.45
CA THR A 385 4.01 -29.26 -0.42
C THR A 385 5.54 -29.08 -0.31
N VAL A 386 6.01 -27.84 -0.39
CA VAL A 386 7.36 -27.40 -0.07
C VAL A 386 7.26 -26.49 1.15
N VAL A 387 7.97 -26.82 2.23
CA VAL A 387 8.10 -25.93 3.38
C VAL A 387 8.96 -24.75 2.94
N LEU A 388 8.30 -23.64 2.59
CA LEU A 388 8.97 -22.35 2.48
C LEU A 388 9.21 -21.85 3.90
N GLU A 389 10.43 -21.39 4.17
CA GLU A 389 10.84 -20.93 5.49
C GLU A 389 11.44 -19.53 5.40
N ALA A 390 11.19 -18.74 6.43
CA ALA A 390 11.80 -17.43 6.55
C ALA A 390 13.29 -17.58 6.91
N THR A 391 14.16 -16.92 6.15
CA THR A 391 15.62 -17.05 6.27
C THR A 391 16.22 -15.77 6.86
N PRO A 392 16.96 -15.83 7.99
CA PRO A 392 17.59 -14.65 8.57
C PRO A 392 18.71 -14.11 7.67
N ILE A 393 18.86 -12.79 7.66
CA ILE A 393 19.95 -12.08 7.00
C ILE A 393 20.97 -11.69 8.06
N PRO A 394 22.26 -12.07 7.90
CA PRO A 394 23.28 -11.79 8.90
C PRO A 394 23.41 -10.27 9.20
N PRO A 395 23.48 -9.87 10.49
CA PRO A 395 23.88 -8.53 10.85
C PRO A 395 25.26 -8.17 10.27
N GLY A 396 25.42 -6.93 9.83
CA GLY A 396 26.61 -6.43 9.15
C GLY A 396 26.61 -6.61 7.63
N THR A 397 25.64 -7.33 7.03
CA THR A 397 25.49 -7.35 5.57
C THR A 397 25.23 -5.94 5.04
N SER A 398 26.03 -5.49 4.07
CA SER A 398 25.87 -4.16 3.49
C SER A 398 24.61 -4.07 2.62
N TRP A 399 24.00 -2.90 2.55
CA TRP A 399 22.89 -2.67 1.63
C TRP A 399 23.31 -2.85 0.16
N CYS A 400 24.58 -2.60 -0.17
CA CYS A 400 25.12 -2.89 -1.50
C CYS A 400 25.09 -4.39 -1.83
N GLU A 401 25.41 -5.27 -0.89
CA GLU A 401 25.30 -6.72 -1.11
C GLU A 401 23.86 -7.14 -1.35
N ILE A 402 22.92 -6.58 -0.57
CA ILE A 402 21.48 -6.88 -0.70
C ILE A 402 20.98 -6.54 -2.11
N ILE A 403 21.22 -5.32 -2.58
CA ILE A 403 20.67 -4.84 -3.86
C ILE A 403 21.48 -5.29 -5.10
N ASN A 404 22.75 -5.67 -4.93
CA ASN A 404 23.59 -6.17 -6.02
C ASN A 404 23.70 -7.71 -6.08
N SER A 405 22.85 -8.43 -5.34
CA SER A 405 22.73 -9.91 -5.38
C SER A 405 22.48 -10.48 -6.80
N ILE A 406 22.24 -9.59 -7.78
CA ILE A 406 22.11 -9.79 -9.24
C ILE A 406 23.38 -10.38 -9.92
N LYS A 407 24.52 -10.56 -9.23
CA LYS A 407 25.79 -11.03 -9.85
C LYS A 407 26.25 -12.43 -9.38
N GLY A 408 25.35 -13.41 -9.47
CA GLY A 408 25.69 -14.84 -9.44
C GLY A 408 25.81 -15.42 -10.85
#